data_AF-A0A8B5WXT5-F1
#
_entry.id   AF-A0A8B5WXT5-F1
#
_cell.length_a   1.000
_cell.length_b   1.000
_cell.length_c   1.000
_cell.angle_alpha   90.00
_cell.angle_beta   90.00
_cell.angle_gamma   90.00
#
_symmetry.space_group_name_H-M   'P 1'
#
loop_
_entity.id
_entity.type
_entity.pdbx_description
1 polymer ?
#
loop_
_entity_poly.entity_id
_entity_poly.type
_entity_poly.pdbx_seq_one_letter_code
_entity_poly.pdbx_strand_id
1 'polypeptide(L)'
;TAAKSDTVEFNETSMIQTPSGDLVAFVRTANFDDHTVIVRSSDMGKTWQPWEDTGIVGHPHHALQLPDKRVYLVYGYRHEPFGVRARVLDPECTAYDTEEVVLREDGGSRDIGYPWSCLTADGKVLSVYYFNQGGTRFIAGTYLEIE
;
A
#
# COMPACT_ATOMS: atom_id res chain seq x y z
N THR A 1 9.31 12.86 -14.52
CA THR A 1 9.03 12.69 -13.09
C THR A 1 7.61 12.18 -12.94
N ALA A 2 7.37 11.20 -12.07
CA ALA A 2 6.05 10.57 -11.94
C ALA A 2 5.01 11.50 -11.30
N ALA A 3 5.36 12.22 -10.23
CA ALA A 3 4.49 13.20 -9.56
C ALA A 3 5.24 14.51 -9.25
N LYS A 4 4.51 15.65 -9.23
CA LYS A 4 5.03 16.96 -8.83
C LYS A 4 3.93 17.79 -8.16
N SER A 5 4.30 18.52 -7.12
CA SER A 5 3.48 19.50 -6.41
C SER A 5 4.41 20.55 -5.80
N ASP A 6 3.90 21.75 -5.53
CA ASP A 6 4.64 22.82 -4.85
C ASP A 6 4.59 22.66 -3.32
N THR A 7 3.63 21.89 -2.80
CA THR A 7 3.36 21.73 -1.36
C THR A 7 3.46 20.29 -0.88
N VAL A 8 3.08 19.33 -1.72
CA VAL A 8 3.09 17.90 -1.38
C VAL A 8 4.41 17.28 -1.81
N GLU A 9 5.03 16.55 -0.90
CA GLU A 9 6.25 15.79 -1.17
C GLU A 9 5.91 14.33 -1.44
N PHE A 10 6.61 13.72 -2.40
CA PHE A 10 6.41 12.33 -2.83
C PHE A 10 7.71 11.55 -2.65
N ASN A 11 7.65 10.36 -2.06
CA ASN A 11 8.85 9.56 -1.79
C ASN A 11 8.66 8.05 -2.02
N GLU A 12 8.45 7.26 -0.98
CA GLU A 12 8.41 5.80 -1.03
C GLU A 12 7.27 5.33 -1.94
N THR A 13 7.59 4.45 -2.88
CA THR A 13 6.69 4.10 -3.98
C THR A 13 6.69 2.60 -4.24
N SER A 14 5.50 2.02 -4.35
CA SER A 14 5.28 0.67 -4.88
C SER A 14 4.55 0.77 -6.21
N MET A 15 4.87 -0.09 -7.17
CA MET A 15 4.29 -0.03 -8.52
C MET A 15 3.83 -1.40 -8.99
N ILE A 16 2.72 -1.45 -9.73
CA ILE A 16 2.26 -2.63 -10.44
C ILE A 16 2.04 -2.30 -11.92
N GLN A 17 2.01 -3.35 -12.75
CA GLN A 17 1.39 -3.29 -14.06
C GLN A 17 0.00 -3.92 -13.99
N THR A 18 -1.03 -3.20 -14.44
CA THR A 18 -2.41 -3.70 -14.47
C THR A 18 -2.65 -4.63 -15.66
N PRO A 19 -3.77 -5.38 -15.70
CA PRO A 19 -4.11 -6.22 -16.85
C PRO A 19 -4.21 -5.48 -18.18
N SER A 20 -4.67 -4.22 -18.18
CA SER A 20 -4.70 -3.37 -19.39
C SER A 20 -3.31 -2.92 -19.86
N GLY A 21 -2.28 -3.08 -19.02
CA GLY A 21 -0.89 -2.73 -19.33
C GLY A 21 -0.41 -1.41 -18.72
N ASP A 22 -1.29 -0.67 -18.04
CA ASP A 22 -0.93 0.56 -17.33
C ASP A 22 0.04 0.28 -16.18
N LEU A 23 0.97 1.20 -15.94
CA LEU A 23 1.74 1.25 -14.71
C LEU A 23 1.01 2.11 -13.69
N VAL A 24 0.74 1.56 -12.51
CA VAL A 24 0.13 2.29 -11.39
C VAL A 24 1.10 2.28 -10.22
N ALA A 25 1.49 3.47 -9.78
CA ALA A 25 2.38 3.69 -8.64
C ALA A 25 1.58 4.21 -7.44
N PHE A 26 1.69 3.55 -6.29
CA PHE A 26 1.17 3.96 -4.99
C PHE A 26 2.28 4.66 -4.22
N VAL A 27 2.05 5.91 -3.82
CA VAL A 27 3.10 6.81 -3.40
C VAL A 27 2.80 7.36 -2.01
N ARG A 28 3.78 7.20 -1.12
CA ARG A 28 3.81 7.87 0.18
C ARG A 28 3.99 9.38 -0.02
N THR A 29 3.20 10.13 0.71
CA THR A 29 3.28 11.58 0.76
C THR A 29 3.91 12.10 2.05
N ALA A 30 4.40 13.34 1.99
CA ALA A 30 4.61 14.22 3.14
C ALA A 30 3.89 15.55 2.88
N ASN A 31 3.52 16.24 3.96
CA ASN A 31 2.71 17.48 3.93
C ASN A 31 1.33 17.32 3.25
N PHE A 32 0.71 16.13 3.40
CA PHE A 32 -0.58 15.82 2.79
C PHE A 32 -1.38 14.82 3.65
N ASP A 33 -1.41 15.06 4.96
CA ASP A 33 -2.25 14.34 5.94
C ASP A 33 -2.15 12.80 5.91
N ASP A 34 -1.00 12.28 5.48
CA ASP A 34 -0.73 10.84 5.34
C ASP A 34 -1.64 10.13 4.30
N HIS A 35 -2.21 10.91 3.37
CA HIS A 35 -2.96 10.37 2.26
C HIS A 35 -2.04 9.70 1.24
N THR A 36 -2.45 8.53 0.79
CA THR A 36 -1.87 7.81 -0.33
C THR A 36 -2.31 8.49 -1.62
N VAL A 37 -1.34 8.79 -2.48
CA VAL A 37 -1.64 9.19 -3.86
C VAL A 37 -1.27 8.09 -4.82
N ILE A 38 -1.95 8.05 -5.96
CA ILE A 38 -1.52 7.23 -7.09
C ILE A 38 -1.04 8.09 -8.25
N VAL A 39 -0.21 7.49 -9.10
CA VAL A 39 0.21 8.05 -10.39
C VAL A 39 0.20 6.95 -11.43
N ARG A 40 -0.33 7.27 -12.62
CA ARG A 40 -0.60 6.31 -13.69
C ARG A 40 0.18 6.64 -14.95
N SER A 41 0.67 5.62 -15.63
CA SER A 41 1.24 5.73 -16.97
C SER A 41 0.62 4.68 -17.89
N SER A 42 0.10 5.12 -19.03
CA SER A 42 -0.46 4.26 -20.07
C SER A 42 0.50 4.00 -21.24
N ASP A 43 1.76 4.41 -21.10
CA ASP A 43 2.78 4.33 -22.15
C ASP A 43 4.12 3.77 -21.65
N MET A 44 4.04 2.85 -20.67
CA MET A 44 5.19 2.16 -20.06
C MET A 44 6.18 3.11 -19.37
N GLY A 45 5.67 4.14 -18.71
CA GLY A 45 6.44 5.06 -17.87
C GLY A 45 7.08 6.22 -18.63
N LYS A 46 6.77 6.41 -19.92
CA LYS A 46 7.30 7.55 -20.71
C LYS A 46 6.65 8.85 -20.26
N THR A 47 5.34 8.84 -20.08
CA THR A 47 4.56 9.94 -19.52
C THR A 47 3.70 9.45 -18.36
N TRP A 48 3.39 10.37 -17.46
CA TRP A 48 2.62 10.11 -16.25
C TRP A 48 1.47 11.10 -16.18
N GLN A 49 0.29 10.59 -15.84
CA GLN A 49 -0.91 11.38 -15.59
C GLN A 49 -0.74 12.19 -14.29
N PRO A 50 -1.55 13.24 -14.07
CA PRO A 50 -1.60 13.91 -12.77
C PRO A 50 -1.83 12.90 -11.63
N TRP A 51 -1.28 13.18 -10.45
CA TRP A 51 -1.52 12.34 -9.28
C TRP A 51 -2.96 12.50 -8.79
N GLU A 52 -3.50 11.43 -8.22
CA GLU A 52 -4.83 11.37 -7.66
C GLU A 52 -4.75 11.05 -6.17
N ASP A 53 -5.51 11.76 -5.34
CA ASP A 53 -5.71 11.39 -3.94
C ASP A 53 -6.68 10.21 -3.86
N THR A 54 -6.26 9.13 -3.20
CA THR A 54 -7.09 7.94 -3.02
C THR A 54 -7.99 8.01 -1.79
N GLY A 55 -7.72 8.94 -0.86
CA GLY A 55 -8.32 8.99 0.47
C GLY A 55 -7.84 7.89 1.43
N ILE A 56 -6.96 6.98 1.00
CA ILE A 56 -6.39 5.94 1.86
C ILE A 56 -5.32 6.57 2.75
N VAL A 57 -5.45 6.39 4.06
CA VAL A 57 -4.48 6.88 5.04
C VAL A 57 -3.49 5.77 5.43
N GLY A 58 -2.20 6.03 5.22
CA GLY A 58 -1.10 5.16 5.68
C GLY A 58 0.00 4.91 4.64
N HIS A 59 1.17 4.51 5.13
CA HIS A 59 2.37 4.27 4.33
C HIS A 59 3.43 3.41 5.06
N PRO A 60 4.49 2.95 4.35
CA PRO A 60 4.54 2.81 2.89
C PRO A 60 3.78 1.59 2.42
N HIS A 61 3.59 1.51 1.11
CA HIS A 61 2.78 0.51 0.46
C HIS A 61 3.60 -0.64 -0.10
N HIS A 62 2.98 -1.81 -0.20
CA HIS A 62 3.35 -2.84 -1.14
C HIS A 62 2.09 -3.35 -1.84
N ALA A 63 2.13 -3.40 -3.17
CA ALA A 63 1.02 -3.86 -3.99
C ALA A 63 1.33 -5.24 -4.59
N LEU A 64 0.43 -6.20 -4.37
CA LEU A 64 0.53 -7.57 -4.85
C LEU A 64 -0.69 -7.89 -5.72
N GLN A 65 -0.46 -8.28 -6.99
CA GLN A 65 -1.55 -8.80 -7.83
C GLN A 65 -1.93 -10.21 -7.36
N LEU A 66 -3.21 -10.40 -7.05
CA LEU A 66 -3.79 -11.68 -6.66
C LEU A 66 -4.09 -12.56 -7.89
N PRO A 67 -4.33 -13.88 -7.72
CA PRO A 67 -4.61 -14.78 -8.83
C PRO A 67 -5.82 -14.38 -9.69
N ASP A 68 -6.82 -13.76 -9.08
CA ASP A 68 -8.03 -13.23 -9.72
C ASP A 68 -7.87 -11.81 -10.29
N LYS A 69 -6.64 -11.31 -10.34
CA LYS A 69 -6.22 -10.00 -10.86
C LYS A 69 -6.52 -8.80 -9.97
N ARG A 70 -7.28 -8.96 -8.87
CA ARG A 70 -7.41 -7.89 -7.87
C ARG A 70 -6.04 -7.55 -7.27
N VAL A 71 -5.95 -6.37 -6.67
CA VAL A 71 -4.67 -5.88 -6.11
C VAL A 71 -4.77 -5.76 -4.60
N TYR A 72 -3.98 -6.57 -3.91
CA TYR A 72 -3.80 -6.46 -2.46
C TYR A 72 -2.78 -5.37 -2.16
N LEU A 73 -3.26 -4.23 -1.68
CA LEU A 73 -2.46 -3.08 -1.29
C LEU A 73 -2.31 -3.08 0.23
N VAL A 74 -1.14 -3.47 0.73
CA VAL A 74 -0.82 -3.46 2.17
C VAL A 74 0.00 -2.23 2.53
N TYR A 75 -0.25 -1.65 3.71
CA TYR A 75 0.44 -0.44 4.17
C TYR A 75 0.56 -0.37 5.70
N GLY A 76 1.55 0.39 6.16
CA GLY A 76 1.68 0.72 7.58
C GLY A 76 0.62 1.73 8.00
N TYR A 77 0.03 1.54 9.19
CA TYR A 77 -0.95 2.45 9.78
C TYR A 77 -0.37 3.08 11.03
N ARG A 78 0.16 4.30 10.89
CA ARG A 78 0.91 5.01 11.94
C ARG A 78 0.04 6.02 12.70
N HIS A 79 -1.25 5.70 12.79
CA HIS A 79 -2.26 6.38 13.59
C HIS A 79 -2.80 5.41 14.61
N GLU A 80 -3.33 5.90 15.73
CA GLU A 80 -3.92 5.02 16.74
C GLU A 80 -5.25 4.44 16.22
N PRO A 81 -5.49 3.11 16.36
CA PRO A 81 -4.59 2.12 16.95
C PRO A 81 -3.47 1.67 15.98
N PHE A 82 -2.21 1.80 16.40
CA PHE A 82 -1.03 1.61 15.54
C PHE A 82 -0.98 0.19 14.98
N GLY A 83 -0.76 0.07 13.67
CA GLY A 83 -0.96 -1.19 13.01
C GLY A 83 -0.41 -1.36 11.60
N VAL A 84 -0.92 -2.42 10.98
CA VAL A 84 -0.80 -2.72 9.55
C VAL A 84 -2.21 -2.92 9.02
N ARG A 85 -2.46 -2.40 7.83
CA ARG A 85 -3.76 -2.44 7.15
C ARG A 85 -3.56 -2.87 5.71
N ALA A 86 -4.62 -3.33 5.09
CA ALA A 86 -4.64 -3.58 3.66
C ALA A 86 -6.00 -3.25 3.05
N ARG A 87 -6.01 -3.07 1.74
CA ARG A 87 -7.22 -2.96 0.92
C ARG A 87 -7.08 -3.87 -0.30
N VAL A 88 -8.21 -4.38 -0.79
CA VAL A 88 -8.27 -5.13 -2.04
C VAL A 88 -8.90 -4.24 -3.10
N LEU A 89 -8.11 -3.81 -4.07
CA LEU A 89 -8.53 -2.93 -5.15
C LEU A 89 -8.98 -3.74 -6.36
N ASP A 90 -9.74 -3.11 -7.24
CA ASP A 90 -10.07 -3.65 -8.55
C ASP A 90 -8.81 -3.87 -9.40
N PRO A 91 -8.85 -4.76 -10.42
CA PRO A 91 -7.68 -5.10 -11.20
C PRO A 91 -6.98 -3.92 -11.89
N GLU A 92 -7.70 -2.83 -12.16
CA GLU A 92 -7.17 -1.64 -12.82
C GLU A 92 -6.81 -0.53 -11.85
N CYS A 93 -7.00 -0.73 -10.53
CA CYS A 93 -6.76 0.26 -9.48
C CYS A 93 -7.48 1.59 -9.77
N THR A 94 -8.79 1.54 -9.99
CA THR A 94 -9.64 2.69 -10.31
C THR A 94 -10.69 2.98 -9.23
N ALA A 95 -10.91 2.05 -8.30
CA ALA A 95 -11.80 2.21 -7.16
C ALA A 95 -11.03 1.97 -5.84
N TYR A 96 -10.95 3.02 -5.01
CA TYR A 96 -10.17 2.99 -3.76
C TYR A 96 -11.05 2.86 -2.51
N ASP A 97 -12.32 3.30 -2.60
CA ASP A 97 -13.32 3.21 -1.53
C ASP A 97 -13.78 1.75 -1.37
N THR A 98 -12.98 1.01 -0.61
CA THR A 98 -13.08 -0.42 -0.37
C THR A 98 -13.11 -0.68 1.12
N GLU A 99 -13.40 -1.91 1.55
CA GLU A 99 -13.26 -2.26 2.95
C GLU A 99 -11.78 -2.31 3.35
N GLU A 100 -11.45 -1.78 4.52
CA GLU A 100 -10.10 -1.87 5.09
C GLU A 100 -9.96 -3.14 5.90
N VAL A 101 -8.96 -3.96 5.57
CA VAL A 101 -8.59 -5.17 6.29
C VAL A 101 -7.58 -4.82 7.38
N VAL A 102 -7.96 -5.07 8.63
CA VAL A 102 -7.08 -4.88 9.81
C VAL A 102 -6.18 -6.09 9.98
N LEU A 103 -4.86 -5.94 9.76
CA LEU A 103 -3.90 -7.02 9.99
C LEU A 103 -3.39 -7.02 11.44
N ARG A 104 -3.13 -5.82 11.99
CA ARG A 104 -2.60 -5.61 13.35
C ARG A 104 -3.08 -4.29 13.88
N GLU A 105 -3.48 -4.18 15.14
CA GLU A 105 -3.89 -2.90 15.77
C GLU A 105 -3.31 -2.72 17.18
N ASP A 106 -2.32 -3.55 17.51
CA ASP A 106 -1.71 -3.68 18.83
C ASP A 106 -0.27 -3.13 18.85
N GLY A 107 0.05 -2.19 17.95
CA GLY A 107 1.35 -1.54 17.90
C GLY A 107 1.57 -0.59 19.08
N GLY A 108 2.77 -0.60 19.64
CA GLY A 108 3.11 0.27 20.79
C GLY A 108 3.48 1.70 20.42
N SER A 109 3.85 1.96 19.16
CA SER A 109 4.22 3.30 18.65
C SER A 109 4.19 3.34 17.12
N ARG A 110 4.41 4.52 16.54
CA ARG A 110 4.51 4.73 15.08
C ARG A 110 5.66 3.97 14.39
N ASP A 111 6.62 3.48 15.15
CA ASP A 111 7.81 2.81 14.59
C ASP A 111 7.53 1.34 14.24
N ILE A 112 6.64 1.16 13.28
CA ILE A 112 6.12 -0.08 12.72
C ILE A 112 5.88 0.08 11.21
N GLY A 113 5.49 -1.01 10.55
CA GLY A 113 4.96 -1.00 9.19
C GLY A 113 5.98 -1.50 8.18
N TYR A 114 6.10 -0.80 7.05
CA TYR A 114 6.86 -1.22 5.88
C TYR A 114 6.53 -2.67 5.47
N PRO A 115 5.24 -2.97 5.23
CA PRO A 115 4.83 -4.32 4.88
C PRO A 115 5.28 -4.69 3.47
N TRP A 116 5.55 -5.98 3.28
CA TRP A 116 5.83 -6.60 1.98
C TRP A 116 5.13 -7.95 1.94
N SER A 117 4.43 -8.23 0.84
CA SER A 117 3.58 -9.43 0.73
C SER A 117 4.00 -10.36 -0.40
N CYS A 118 3.72 -11.65 -0.23
CA CYS A 118 3.81 -12.65 -1.29
C CYS A 118 2.66 -13.66 -1.22
N LEU A 119 2.40 -14.33 -2.34
CA LEU A 119 1.56 -15.53 -2.36
C LEU A 119 2.37 -16.73 -1.87
N THR A 120 1.74 -17.51 -1.01
CA THR A 120 2.26 -18.78 -0.51
C THR A 120 1.77 -19.94 -1.39
N ALA A 121 2.36 -21.12 -1.22
CA ALA A 121 2.09 -22.28 -2.08
C ALA A 121 0.63 -22.77 -2.02
N ASP A 122 -0.09 -22.50 -0.93
CA ASP A 122 -1.52 -22.84 -0.78
C ASP A 122 -2.46 -21.69 -1.21
N GLY A 123 -1.93 -20.66 -1.88
CA GLY A 123 -2.72 -19.57 -2.45
C GLY A 123 -3.04 -18.43 -1.49
N LYS A 124 -2.61 -18.52 -0.23
CA LYS A 124 -2.81 -17.47 0.77
C LYS A 124 -1.75 -16.38 0.69
N VAL A 125 -2.04 -15.21 1.25
CA VAL A 125 -1.10 -14.10 1.33
C VAL A 125 -0.31 -14.19 2.64
N LEU A 126 1.01 -14.00 2.56
CA LEU A 126 1.86 -13.71 3.71
C LEU A 126 2.32 -12.25 3.61
N SER A 127 1.91 -11.42 4.56
CA SER A 127 2.36 -10.03 4.69
C SER A 127 3.37 -9.93 5.81
N VAL A 128 4.63 -9.65 5.50
CA VAL A 128 5.73 -9.47 6.47
C VAL A 128 5.97 -7.97 6.69
N TYR A 129 6.27 -7.55 7.91
CA TYR A 129 6.52 -6.16 8.28
C TYR A 129 7.42 -6.11 9.53
N TYR A 130 8.02 -4.95 9.80
CA TYR A 130 8.62 -4.72 11.11
C TYR A 130 7.59 -4.14 12.09
N PHE A 131 7.72 -4.45 13.37
CA PHE A 131 6.73 -4.12 14.39
C PHE A 131 7.36 -3.86 15.76
N ASN A 132 6.59 -3.27 16.68
CA ASN A 132 6.95 -3.11 18.08
C ASN A 132 5.68 -3.08 18.97
N GLN A 133 5.84 -3.49 20.23
CA GLN A 133 4.80 -3.42 21.28
C GLN A 133 5.35 -2.74 22.54
N GLY A 134 6.03 -1.59 22.39
CA GLY A 134 6.62 -0.85 23.51
C GLY A 134 8.06 -1.23 23.88
N GLY A 135 8.82 -1.78 22.92
CA GLY A 135 10.20 -2.22 23.14
C GLY A 135 11.02 -2.36 21.86
N THR A 136 11.83 -3.42 21.79
CA THR A 136 12.66 -3.75 20.61
C THR A 136 11.80 -3.95 19.37
N ARG A 137 12.31 -3.49 18.22
CA ARG A 137 11.66 -3.71 16.92
C ARG A 137 11.99 -5.11 16.44
N PHE A 138 10.99 -5.80 15.90
CA PHE A 138 11.13 -7.17 15.40
C PHE A 138 10.42 -7.33 14.07
N ILE A 139 10.73 -8.40 13.34
CA ILE A 139 10.00 -8.77 12.14
C ILE A 139 8.82 -9.65 12.53
N ALA A 140 7.65 -9.35 11.99
CA ALA A 140 6.42 -10.10 12.18
C ALA A 140 5.74 -10.33 10.83
N GLY A 141 4.67 -11.13 10.82
CA GLY A 141 3.84 -11.25 9.65
C GLY A 141 2.42 -11.69 9.98
N THR A 142 1.51 -11.44 9.05
CA THR A 142 0.14 -11.97 9.05
C THR A 142 -0.01 -12.89 7.85
N TYR A 143 -0.56 -14.07 8.09
CA TYR A 143 -0.85 -15.06 7.08
C TYR A 143 -2.37 -15.20 6.96
N LEU A 144 -2.92 -14.86 5.81
CA LEU A 144 -4.37 -14.71 5.63
C LEU A 144 -4.82 -15.17 4.25
N GLU A 145 -6.06 -15.63 4.20
CA GLU A 145 -6.81 -15.84 2.96
C GLU A 145 -7.53 -14.53 2.61
N ILE A 146 -7.51 -14.19 1.32
CA ILE A 146 -8.21 -13.00 0.80
C ILE A 146 -9.43 -13.51 0.03
N GLU A 147 -10.61 -13.15 0.51
CA GLU A 147 -11.89 -13.45 -0.15
C GLU A 147 -12.14 -12.52 -1.34
#